data_AF-A0A5D0UI74-F1
#
_entry.id   AF-A0A5D0UI74-F1
#
_cell.length_a   1.000
_cell.length_b   1.000
_cell.length_c   1.000
_cell.angle_alpha   90.00
_cell.angle_beta   90.00
_cell.angle_gamma   90.00
#
_symmetry.space_group_name_H-M   'P 1'
#
loop_
_entity.id
_entity.type
_entity.pdbx_description
1 polymer ?
#
loop_
_entity_poly.entity_id
_entity_poly.type
_entity_poly.pdbx_seq_one_letter_code
_entity_poly.pdbx_strand_id
1 'polypeptide(L)'
;MTGTAADEAVLHDGTVLLAEQAERGVLESLAAGRGWRRAAISTAGFGEMEQVAWQAGVAFVLYSEVHVLGHRVVRVSGDDAAVVDETLGVVRAALPTVAADALLDVLLAVPHADARDSIRALNGLRAADMWNCADGTEPPADPRYRTAVERAVLHPERQVVRALVFAVGDLMTVRPGLAEPILALRGADGPARDVIDDFAAFCDRR
;
A
#
# COMPACT_ATOMS: atom_id res chain seq x y z
N MET A 1 -10.62 -45.00 -0.31
CA MET A 1 -9.54 -44.13 -0.82
C MET A 1 -9.85 -42.72 -0.36
N THR A 2 -9.37 -42.34 0.81
CA THR A 2 -9.53 -41.02 1.41
C THR A 2 -8.42 -40.13 0.85
N GLY A 3 -8.79 -39.18 0.00
CA GLY A 3 -7.87 -38.12 -0.43
C GLY A 3 -7.56 -37.26 0.79
N THR A 4 -6.28 -37.21 1.18
CA THR A 4 -5.73 -36.22 2.09
C THR A 4 -5.98 -34.85 1.49
N ALA A 5 -6.78 -34.03 2.18
CA ALA A 5 -6.71 -32.59 2.01
C ALA A 5 -5.24 -32.21 2.21
N ALA A 6 -4.61 -31.65 1.17
CA ALA A 6 -3.33 -30.98 1.36
C ALA A 6 -3.57 -29.91 2.42
N ASP A 7 -2.80 -29.95 3.50
CA ASP A 7 -2.64 -28.77 4.37
C ASP A 7 -2.32 -27.60 3.42
N GLU A 8 -3.27 -26.68 3.24
CA GLU A 8 -2.95 -25.40 2.64
C GLU A 8 -1.94 -24.75 3.57
N ALA A 9 -0.66 -24.80 3.18
CA ALA A 9 0.41 -24.14 3.91
C ALA A 9 0.01 -22.67 4.07
N VAL A 10 -0.16 -22.24 5.31
CA VAL A 10 -0.50 -20.86 5.62
C VAL A 10 0.71 -20.01 5.27
N LEU A 11 0.62 -19.28 4.17
CA LEU A 11 1.63 -18.30 3.79
C LEU A 11 1.49 -17.09 4.71
N HIS A 12 2.56 -16.76 5.42
CA HIS A 12 2.65 -15.55 6.22
C HIS A 12 3.31 -14.45 5.40
N ASP A 13 2.84 -13.22 5.54
CA ASP A 13 3.49 -12.08 4.92
C ASP A 13 3.33 -10.79 5.73
N GLY A 14 4.16 -9.80 5.39
CA GLY A 14 3.99 -8.44 5.83
C GLY A 14 4.71 -7.45 4.92
N THR A 15 4.18 -6.23 4.88
CA THR A 15 4.71 -5.13 4.07
C THR A 15 5.26 -4.01 4.94
N VAL A 16 6.37 -3.44 4.50
CA VAL A 16 6.97 -2.21 5.04
C VAL A 16 6.97 -1.16 3.94
N LEU A 17 6.38 -0.01 4.23
CA LEU A 17 6.51 1.18 3.40
C LEU A 17 7.82 1.90 3.73
N LEU A 18 8.60 2.20 2.70
CA LEU A 18 9.87 2.89 2.84
C LEU A 18 9.70 4.41 2.72
N ALA A 19 10.51 5.15 3.47
CA ALA A 19 10.61 6.59 3.32
C ALA A 19 11.31 6.98 2.00
N GLU A 20 11.14 8.23 1.56
CA GLU A 20 11.72 8.75 0.31
C GLU A 20 13.25 8.62 0.26
N GLN A 21 13.89 8.70 1.43
CA GLN A 21 15.34 8.60 1.61
C GLN A 21 15.84 7.16 1.72
N ALA A 22 14.95 6.16 1.70
CA ALA A 22 15.36 4.76 1.76
C ALA A 22 16.01 4.33 0.44
N GLU A 23 17.31 4.04 0.50
CA GLU A 23 18.08 3.64 -0.68
C GLU A 23 18.06 2.13 -0.87
N ARG A 24 17.72 1.68 -2.09
CA ARG A 24 17.78 0.25 -2.45
C ARG A 24 19.15 -0.36 -2.19
N GLY A 25 20.23 0.39 -2.43
CA GLY A 25 21.61 -0.08 -2.21
C GLY A 25 21.89 -0.50 -0.76
N VAL A 26 21.19 0.08 0.22
CA VAL A 26 21.27 -0.34 1.63
C VAL A 26 20.63 -1.71 1.82
N LEU A 27 19.48 -1.98 1.18
CA LEU A 27 18.84 -3.30 1.20
C LEU A 27 19.69 -4.36 0.49
N GLU A 28 20.31 -4.01 -0.64
CA GLU A 28 21.24 -4.90 -1.35
C GLU A 28 22.47 -5.26 -0.49
N SER A 29 23.04 -4.26 0.19
CA SER A 29 24.17 -4.45 1.10
C SER A 29 23.78 -5.30 2.31
N LEU A 30 22.58 -5.07 2.87
CA LEU A 30 22.00 -5.87 3.94
C LEU A 30 21.82 -7.33 3.50
N ALA A 31 21.23 -7.55 2.33
CA ALA A 31 21.02 -8.88 1.77
C ALA A 31 22.35 -9.62 1.60
N ALA A 32 23.38 -8.97 1.07
CA ALA A 32 24.72 -9.53 0.94
C ALA A 32 25.34 -9.89 2.30
N GLY A 33 25.28 -8.97 3.28
CA GLY A 33 25.81 -9.18 4.63
C GLY A 33 25.10 -10.30 5.40
N ARG A 34 23.86 -10.61 5.05
CA ARG A 34 23.05 -11.70 5.62
C ARG A 34 23.12 -13.00 4.83
N GLY A 35 23.79 -13.01 3.68
CA GLY A 35 23.83 -14.16 2.78
C GLY A 35 22.50 -14.46 2.07
N TRP A 36 21.60 -13.48 1.96
CA TRP A 36 20.36 -13.63 1.19
C TRP A 36 20.66 -13.75 -0.30
N ARG A 37 20.19 -14.83 -0.92
CA ARG A 37 20.48 -15.10 -2.34
C ARG A 37 19.50 -14.32 -3.21
N ARG A 38 20.00 -13.55 -4.18
CA ARG A 38 19.13 -12.89 -5.17
C ARG A 38 18.38 -13.95 -5.97
N ALA A 39 17.06 -13.84 -6.00
CA ALA A 39 16.15 -14.78 -6.64
C ALA A 39 15.64 -14.28 -8.00
N ALA A 40 15.30 -12.98 -8.08
CA ALA A 40 14.81 -12.36 -9.32
C ALA A 40 15.11 -10.86 -9.36
N ILE A 41 15.13 -10.31 -10.57
CA ILE A 41 15.13 -8.88 -10.84
C ILE A 41 14.18 -8.59 -12.00
N SER A 42 13.31 -7.60 -11.81
CA SER A 42 12.47 -7.03 -12.86
C SER A 42 12.79 -5.55 -12.92
N THR A 43 13.46 -5.11 -13.98
CA THR A 43 13.78 -3.69 -14.19
C THR A 43 12.64 -3.02 -14.94
N ALA A 44 12.21 -1.86 -14.47
CA ALA A 44 11.13 -1.10 -15.10
C ALA A 44 11.55 -0.46 -16.44
N GLY A 45 10.66 -0.50 -17.44
CA GLY A 45 10.56 0.47 -18.51
C GLY A 45 9.82 1.75 -18.10
N PHE A 46 9.41 2.58 -19.07
CA PHE A 46 8.71 3.84 -18.79
C PHE A 46 7.36 3.62 -18.09
N GLY A 47 7.24 4.08 -16.83
CA GLY A 47 6.03 3.97 -16.02
C GLY A 47 5.84 2.61 -15.33
N GLU A 48 6.82 1.71 -15.44
CA GLU A 48 6.74 0.36 -14.88
C GLU A 48 7.30 0.29 -13.45
N MET A 49 7.03 -0.82 -12.78
CA MET A 49 7.48 -1.10 -11.42
C MET A 49 8.83 -1.80 -11.45
N GLU A 50 9.79 -1.32 -10.66
CA GLU A 50 11.07 -2.02 -10.49
C GLU A 50 11.00 -2.95 -9.29
N GLN A 51 11.45 -4.20 -9.45
CA GLN A 51 11.42 -5.20 -8.40
C GLN A 51 12.74 -5.95 -8.27
N VAL A 52 13.10 -6.25 -7.04
CA VAL A 52 14.23 -7.12 -6.72
C VAL A 52 13.78 -8.08 -5.63
N ALA A 53 14.03 -9.37 -5.84
CA ALA A 53 13.68 -10.41 -4.88
C ALA A 53 14.93 -11.13 -4.36
N TRP A 54 14.91 -11.45 -3.07
CA TRP A 54 15.92 -12.26 -2.40
C TRP A 54 15.27 -13.41 -1.63
N GLN A 55 15.98 -14.51 -1.52
CA GLN A 55 15.66 -15.62 -0.66
C GLN A 55 16.44 -15.47 0.66
N ALA A 56 15.70 -15.32 1.76
CA ALA A 56 16.18 -15.18 3.13
C ALA A 56 15.83 -16.47 3.91
N GLY A 57 16.58 -17.55 3.67
CA GLY A 57 16.27 -18.86 4.25
C GLY A 57 14.96 -19.42 3.67
N VAL A 58 13.95 -19.59 4.54
CA VAL A 58 12.59 -20.03 4.18
C VAL A 58 11.65 -18.86 3.82
N ALA A 59 12.10 -17.61 3.94
CA ALA A 59 11.35 -16.43 3.55
C ALA A 59 11.84 -15.87 2.21
N PHE A 60 10.95 -15.13 1.55
CA PHE A 60 11.20 -14.31 0.37
C PHE A 60 11.06 -12.84 0.74
N VAL A 61 12.03 -12.04 0.30
CA VAL A 61 12.03 -10.59 0.46
C VAL A 61 11.90 -9.96 -0.92
N LEU A 62 10.84 -9.20 -1.14
CA LEU A 62 10.54 -8.50 -2.38
C LEU A 62 10.61 -6.99 -2.13
N TYR A 63 11.59 -6.33 -2.73
CA TYR A 63 11.57 -4.88 -2.91
C TYR A 63 10.77 -4.54 -4.16
N SER A 64 9.86 -3.58 -4.06
CA SER A 64 9.13 -3.03 -5.19
C SER A 64 9.15 -1.51 -5.13
N GLU A 65 9.52 -0.87 -6.23
CA GLU A 65 9.42 0.56 -6.43
C GLU A 65 8.32 0.88 -7.44
N VAL A 66 7.26 1.54 -6.97
CA VAL A 66 6.12 1.92 -7.78
C VAL A 66 6.28 3.38 -8.17
N HIS A 67 7.02 3.63 -9.24
CA HIS A 67 7.40 4.99 -9.67
C HIS A 67 6.19 5.91 -9.87
N VAL A 68 5.06 5.40 -10.36
CA VAL A 68 3.82 6.18 -10.57
C VAL A 68 3.22 6.68 -9.26
N LEU A 69 3.39 5.94 -8.16
CA LEU A 69 2.90 6.33 -6.84
C LEU A 69 3.94 7.10 -6.03
N GLY A 70 5.21 7.08 -6.45
CA GLY A 70 6.32 7.67 -5.70
C GLY A 70 6.63 6.94 -4.40
N HIS A 71 6.24 5.66 -4.29
CA HIS A 71 6.44 4.85 -3.09
C HIS A 71 7.26 3.60 -3.38
N ARG A 72 8.03 3.20 -2.37
CA ARG A 72 8.83 1.98 -2.34
C ARG A 72 8.33 1.13 -1.19
N VAL A 73 8.21 -0.17 -1.41
CA VAL A 73 7.83 -1.12 -0.39
C VAL A 73 8.82 -2.27 -0.33
N VAL A 74 8.88 -2.90 0.83
CA VAL A 74 9.45 -4.22 0.99
C VAL A 74 8.37 -5.14 1.52
N ARG A 75 8.02 -6.17 0.76
CA ARG A 75 7.16 -7.26 1.21
C ARG A 75 8.05 -8.45 1.60
N VAL A 76 7.75 -9.07 2.72
CA VAL A 76 8.36 -10.33 3.14
C VAL A 76 7.27 -11.37 3.22
N SER A 77 7.48 -12.54 2.62
CA SER A 77 6.56 -13.68 2.71
C SER A 77 7.30 -14.97 3.04
N GLY A 78 6.64 -15.93 3.68
CA GLY A 78 7.23 -17.23 4.00
C GLY A 78 6.31 -18.12 4.84
N ASP A 79 6.72 -19.36 5.04
CA ASP A 79 5.89 -20.37 5.72
C ASP A 79 5.92 -20.27 7.26
N ASP A 80 6.74 -19.38 7.82
CA ASP A 80 6.89 -19.18 9.27
C ASP A 80 6.76 -17.69 9.62
N ALA A 81 5.73 -17.36 10.39
CA ALA A 81 5.43 -16.00 10.85
C ALA A 81 6.60 -15.36 11.62
N ALA A 82 7.31 -16.13 12.46
CA ALA A 82 8.43 -15.60 13.25
C ALA A 82 9.61 -15.21 12.36
N VAL A 83 9.87 -15.98 11.30
CA VAL A 83 10.91 -15.67 10.31
C VAL A 83 10.54 -14.43 9.49
N VAL A 84 9.26 -14.30 9.11
CA VAL A 84 8.75 -13.10 8.42
C VAL A 84 8.92 -11.87 9.31
N ASP A 85 8.49 -11.93 10.58
CA ASP A 85 8.60 -10.82 11.53
C ASP A 85 10.06 -10.43 11.81
N GLU A 86 10.94 -11.41 12.01
CA GLU A 86 12.38 -11.16 12.18
C GLU A 86 12.95 -10.45 10.96
N THR A 87 12.65 -10.94 9.76
CA THR A 87 13.14 -10.37 8.49
C THR A 87 12.59 -8.96 8.25
N LEU A 88 11.34 -8.69 8.61
CA LEU A 88 10.78 -7.33 8.58
C LEU A 88 11.44 -6.42 9.61
N GLY A 89 11.69 -6.91 10.83
CA GLY A 89 12.40 -6.17 11.88
C GLY A 89 13.80 -5.75 11.45
N VAL A 90 14.49 -6.64 10.74
CA VAL A 90 15.77 -6.37 10.08
C VAL A 90 15.68 -5.24 9.07
N VAL A 91 14.68 -5.28 8.19
CA VAL A 91 14.49 -4.27 7.15
C VAL A 91 14.21 -2.90 7.79
N ARG A 92 13.33 -2.86 8.79
CA ARG A 92 13.00 -1.66 9.57
C ARG A 92 14.21 -1.07 10.30
N ALA A 93 15.14 -1.91 10.75
CA ALA A 93 16.37 -1.46 11.41
C ALA A 93 17.40 -0.87 10.43
N ALA A 94 17.37 -1.28 9.16
CA ALA A 94 18.35 -0.87 8.16
C ALA A 94 17.89 0.30 7.28
N LEU A 95 16.58 0.42 7.04
CA LEU A 95 16.01 1.43 6.14
C LEU A 95 15.07 2.36 6.91
N PRO A 96 15.02 3.65 6.55
CA PRO A 96 13.98 4.53 7.07
C PRO A 96 12.61 4.10 6.52
N THR A 97 11.67 3.88 7.43
CA THR A 97 10.32 3.39 7.12
C THR A 97 9.24 4.39 7.51
N VAL A 98 8.08 4.28 6.88
CA VAL A 98 6.88 5.06 7.23
C VAL A 98 5.81 4.12 7.75
N ALA A 99 5.30 4.40 8.95
CA ALA A 99 4.20 3.62 9.53
C ALA A 99 2.85 4.04 8.93
N ALA A 100 1.94 3.08 8.72
CA ALA A 100 0.59 3.36 8.24
C ALA A 100 -0.16 4.32 9.19
N ASP A 101 0.05 4.19 10.50
CA ASP A 101 -0.49 5.10 11.52
C ASP A 101 -0.13 6.55 11.25
N ALA A 102 1.14 6.83 10.91
CA ALA A 102 1.60 8.19 10.63
C ALA A 102 0.93 8.76 9.37
N LEU A 103 0.62 7.92 8.37
CA LEU A 103 -0.12 8.36 7.18
C LEU A 103 -1.59 8.64 7.50
N LEU A 104 -2.23 7.79 8.31
CA LEU A 104 -3.59 8.03 8.78
C LEU A 104 -3.67 9.31 9.61
N ASP A 105 -2.69 9.58 10.48
CA ASP A 105 -2.64 10.80 11.28
C ASP A 105 -2.58 12.06 10.41
N VAL A 106 -1.86 12.03 9.28
CA VAL A 106 -1.86 13.13 8.29
C VAL A 106 -3.26 13.36 7.71
N LEU A 107 -3.95 12.28 7.29
CA LEU A 107 -5.29 12.39 6.71
C LEU A 107 -6.38 12.77 7.73
N LEU A 108 -6.10 12.52 9.01
CA LEU A 108 -6.97 12.85 10.14
C LEU A 108 -6.59 14.18 10.80
N ALA A 109 -5.62 14.92 10.29
CA ALA A 109 -5.24 16.21 10.85
C ALA A 109 -6.39 17.23 10.82
N VAL A 110 -6.45 18.10 11.85
CA VAL A 110 -7.35 19.25 11.92
C VAL A 110 -6.56 20.48 12.37
N PRO A 111 -6.45 21.56 11.55
CA PRO A 111 -6.96 21.68 10.18
C PRO A 111 -6.32 20.65 9.23
N HIS A 112 -6.88 20.49 8.03
CA HIS A 112 -6.30 19.59 7.04
C HIS A 112 -4.80 19.86 6.85
N ALA A 113 -4.03 18.78 6.74
CA ALA A 113 -2.66 18.86 6.28
C ALA A 113 -2.63 19.49 4.87
N ASP A 114 -1.47 20.01 4.46
CA ASP A 114 -1.37 20.56 3.11
C ASP A 114 -1.63 19.49 2.03
N ALA A 115 -1.90 19.95 0.81
CA ALA A 115 -2.25 19.07 -0.29
C ALA A 115 -1.14 18.07 -0.64
N ARG A 116 0.14 18.45 -0.50
CA ARG A 116 1.26 17.59 -0.84
C ARG A 116 1.35 16.43 0.15
N ASP A 117 1.26 16.73 1.44
CA ASP A 117 1.33 15.74 2.50
C ASP A 117 0.10 14.81 2.47
N SER A 118 -1.09 15.35 2.23
CA SER A 118 -2.32 14.57 2.05
C SER A 118 -2.23 13.60 0.87
N ILE A 119 -1.77 14.07 -0.29
CA ILE A 119 -1.61 13.21 -1.48
C ILE A 119 -0.57 12.12 -1.23
N ARG A 120 0.56 12.47 -0.60
CA ARG A 120 1.59 11.50 -0.24
C ARG A 120 1.07 10.44 0.75
N ALA A 121 0.26 10.84 1.73
CA ALA A 121 -0.34 9.90 2.66
C ALA A 121 -1.35 8.96 1.98
N LEU A 122 -2.20 9.49 1.10
CA LEU A 122 -3.13 8.67 0.29
C LEU A 122 -2.39 7.64 -0.57
N ASN A 123 -1.36 8.08 -1.29
CA ASN A 123 -0.57 7.18 -2.13
C ASN A 123 0.20 6.13 -1.31
N GLY A 124 0.67 6.49 -0.11
CA GLY A 124 1.37 5.58 0.78
C GLY A 124 0.46 4.49 1.35
N LEU A 125 -0.74 4.86 1.81
CA LEU A 125 -1.74 3.91 2.29
C LEU A 125 -2.23 3.01 1.16
N ARG A 126 -2.49 3.58 -0.02
CA ARG A 126 -2.82 2.83 -1.23
C ARG A 126 -1.74 1.80 -1.56
N ALA A 127 -0.47 2.19 -1.56
CA ALA A 127 0.63 1.26 -1.82
C ALA A 127 0.66 0.15 -0.77
N ALA A 128 0.60 0.47 0.53
CA ALA A 128 0.61 -0.52 1.59
C ALA A 128 -0.53 -1.54 1.43
N ASP A 129 -1.76 -1.09 1.18
CA ASP A 129 -2.91 -1.98 1.01
C ASP A 129 -2.82 -2.81 -0.28
N MET A 130 -2.40 -2.23 -1.41
CA MET A 130 -2.21 -3.01 -2.65
C MET A 130 -1.25 -4.18 -2.45
N TRP A 131 -0.19 -4.01 -1.65
CA TRP A 131 0.81 -5.04 -1.41
C TRP A 131 0.41 -6.04 -0.32
N ASN A 132 -0.26 -5.58 0.73
CA ASN A 132 -0.84 -6.47 1.74
C ASN A 132 -1.97 -7.34 1.16
N CYS A 133 -2.67 -6.87 0.14
CA CYS A 133 -3.75 -7.62 -0.53
C CYS A 133 -3.28 -8.37 -1.78
N ALA A 134 -1.97 -8.36 -2.11
CA ALA A 134 -1.47 -8.86 -3.40
C ALA A 134 -1.81 -10.33 -3.67
N ASP A 135 -1.96 -11.13 -2.61
CA ASP A 135 -2.28 -12.56 -2.70
C ASP A 135 -3.77 -12.84 -2.48
N GLY A 136 -4.61 -11.79 -2.48
CA GLY A 136 -6.06 -11.90 -2.30
C GLY A 136 -6.51 -12.05 -0.85
N THR A 137 -5.58 -12.03 0.11
CA THR A 137 -5.89 -12.02 1.55
C THR A 137 -6.35 -10.63 1.97
N GLU A 138 -7.50 -10.55 2.65
CA GLU A 138 -7.98 -9.29 3.20
C GLU A 138 -7.19 -8.94 4.48
N PRO A 139 -6.42 -7.83 4.51
CA PRO A 139 -5.68 -7.43 5.70
C PRO A 139 -6.65 -6.89 6.76
N PRO A 140 -6.30 -6.93 8.06
CA PRO A 140 -7.06 -6.21 9.08
C PRO A 140 -7.19 -4.74 8.69
N ALA A 141 -8.43 -4.25 8.52
CA ALA A 141 -8.69 -2.86 8.19
C ALA A 141 -8.57 -2.00 9.45
N ASP A 142 -7.75 -0.95 9.41
CA ASP A 142 -7.77 0.06 10.47
C ASP A 142 -9.12 0.79 10.44
N PRO A 143 -9.88 0.82 11.55
CA PRO A 143 -11.20 1.44 11.58
C PRO A 143 -11.16 2.95 11.26
N ARG A 144 -10.02 3.61 11.44
CA ARG A 144 -9.83 5.03 11.12
C ARG A 144 -9.83 5.30 9.62
N TYR A 145 -9.61 4.29 8.78
CA TYR A 145 -9.47 4.50 7.35
C TYR A 145 -10.74 5.06 6.72
N ARG A 146 -11.92 4.59 7.15
CA ARG A 146 -13.20 5.16 6.72
C ARG A 146 -13.29 6.64 7.07
N THR A 147 -12.94 7.01 8.30
CA THR A 147 -12.93 8.41 8.73
C THR A 147 -11.92 9.25 7.95
N ALA A 148 -10.77 8.68 7.59
CA ALA A 148 -9.79 9.35 6.73
C ALA A 148 -10.36 9.64 5.33
N VAL A 149 -11.13 8.72 4.73
CA VAL A 149 -11.84 8.95 3.46
C VAL A 149 -12.91 10.04 3.62
N GLU A 150 -13.75 9.94 4.66
CA GLU A 150 -14.81 10.92 4.97
C GLU A 150 -14.24 12.34 5.14
N ARG A 151 -13.04 12.48 5.70
CA ARG A 151 -12.35 13.77 5.81
C ARG A 151 -11.69 14.20 4.52
N ALA A 152 -10.96 13.32 3.85
CA ALA A 152 -10.21 13.64 2.65
C ALA A 152 -11.12 14.08 1.49
N VAL A 153 -12.36 13.55 1.41
CA VAL A 153 -13.32 13.96 0.38
C VAL A 153 -13.84 15.39 0.58
N LEU A 154 -13.76 15.92 1.81
CA LEU A 154 -14.12 17.30 2.17
C LEU A 154 -12.95 18.28 2.08
N HIS A 155 -11.77 17.81 1.65
CA HIS A 155 -10.58 18.64 1.55
C HIS A 155 -10.81 19.82 0.58
N PRO A 156 -10.40 21.05 0.92
CA PRO A 156 -10.69 22.24 0.10
C PRO A 156 -10.01 22.19 -1.28
N GLU A 157 -8.88 21.49 -1.37
CA GLU A 157 -8.08 21.35 -2.58
C GLU A 157 -8.55 20.18 -3.46
N ARG A 158 -8.98 20.48 -4.69
CA ARG A 158 -9.50 19.49 -5.67
C ARG A 158 -8.52 18.34 -5.94
N GLN A 159 -7.22 18.62 -5.97
CA GLN A 159 -6.18 17.61 -6.23
C GLN A 159 -6.12 16.52 -5.17
N VAL A 160 -6.46 16.82 -3.91
CA VAL A 160 -6.49 15.82 -2.83
C VAL A 160 -7.68 14.89 -3.05
N VAL A 161 -8.86 15.43 -3.35
CA VAL A 161 -10.07 14.63 -3.66
C VAL A 161 -9.84 13.74 -4.88
N ARG A 162 -9.17 14.26 -5.92
CA ARG A 162 -8.78 13.47 -7.09
C ARG A 162 -7.83 12.31 -6.73
N ALA A 163 -6.80 12.57 -5.91
CA ALA A 163 -5.90 11.52 -5.45
C ALA A 163 -6.64 10.46 -4.61
N LEU A 164 -7.57 10.89 -3.76
CA LEU A 164 -8.43 10.01 -2.96
C LEU A 164 -9.26 9.08 -3.85
N VAL A 165 -9.94 9.63 -4.86
CA VAL A 165 -10.77 8.86 -5.80
C VAL A 165 -9.94 7.81 -6.55
N PHE A 166 -8.74 8.17 -7.01
CA PHE A 166 -7.85 7.18 -7.62
C PHE A 166 -7.42 6.09 -6.63
N ALA A 167 -7.00 6.48 -5.42
CA ALA A 167 -6.61 5.52 -4.40
C ALA A 167 -7.74 4.55 -4.03
N VAL A 168 -8.95 5.06 -3.78
CA VAL A 168 -10.11 4.24 -3.45
C VAL A 168 -10.53 3.38 -4.65
N GLY A 169 -10.51 3.92 -5.87
CA GLY A 169 -10.85 3.18 -7.09
C GLY A 169 -10.00 1.92 -7.28
N ASP A 170 -8.69 2.02 -7.05
CA ASP A 170 -7.78 0.86 -7.12
C ASP A 170 -7.97 -0.14 -5.99
N LEU A 171 -8.45 0.32 -4.83
CA LEU A 171 -8.70 -0.51 -3.66
C LEU A 171 -10.12 -1.11 -3.62
N MET A 172 -11.04 -0.71 -4.50
CA MET A 172 -12.45 -1.17 -4.43
C MET A 172 -12.62 -2.69 -4.43
N THR A 173 -11.71 -3.44 -5.07
CA THR A 173 -11.77 -4.91 -5.10
C THR A 173 -11.42 -5.53 -3.74
N VAL A 174 -10.55 -4.88 -2.96
CA VAL A 174 -9.99 -5.41 -1.70
C VAL A 174 -10.52 -4.67 -0.46
N ARG A 175 -11.18 -3.53 -0.68
CA ARG A 175 -11.80 -2.65 0.34
C ARG A 175 -13.11 -2.04 -0.19
N PRO A 176 -14.16 -2.84 -0.46
CA PRO A 176 -15.37 -2.36 -1.14
C PRO A 176 -16.11 -1.24 -0.39
N GLY A 177 -16.01 -1.18 0.95
CA GLY A 177 -16.67 -0.15 1.77
C GLY A 177 -16.05 1.25 1.71
N LEU A 178 -14.85 1.41 1.13
CA LEU A 178 -14.19 2.73 1.07
C LEU A 178 -14.80 3.68 0.04
N ALA A 179 -15.57 3.17 -0.92
CA ALA A 179 -16.21 4.00 -1.94
C ALA A 179 -17.44 4.77 -1.40
N GLU A 180 -18.12 4.22 -0.38
CA GLU A 180 -19.40 4.76 0.10
C GLU A 180 -19.36 6.24 0.48
N PRO A 181 -18.37 6.75 1.26
CA PRO A 181 -18.34 8.15 1.64
C PRO A 181 -18.17 9.10 0.44
N ILE A 182 -17.51 8.64 -0.63
CA ILE A 182 -17.33 9.41 -1.87
C ILE A 182 -18.65 9.43 -2.65
N LEU A 183 -19.28 8.27 -2.82
CA LEU A 183 -20.54 8.12 -3.55
C LEU A 183 -21.69 8.89 -2.89
N ALA A 184 -21.68 9.02 -1.57
CA ALA A 184 -22.66 9.80 -0.82
C ALA A 184 -22.67 11.30 -1.19
N LEU A 185 -21.61 11.81 -1.82
CA LEU A 185 -21.49 13.20 -2.26
C LEU A 185 -21.84 13.41 -3.74
N ARG A 186 -22.36 12.39 -4.44
CA ARG A 186 -22.81 12.52 -5.83
C ARG A 186 -23.78 13.68 -6.00
N GLY A 187 -23.52 14.55 -6.98
CA GLY A 187 -24.31 15.73 -7.27
C GLY A 187 -24.21 16.86 -6.24
N ALA A 188 -23.39 16.74 -5.18
CA ALA A 188 -23.13 17.84 -4.27
C ALA A 188 -22.27 18.91 -4.95
N ASP A 189 -22.54 20.17 -4.67
CA ASP A 189 -21.74 21.29 -5.17
C ASP A 189 -20.39 21.38 -4.44
N GLY A 190 -19.32 21.62 -5.20
CA GLY A 190 -17.99 21.74 -4.65
C GLY A 190 -16.90 21.72 -5.72
N PRO A 191 -15.65 22.06 -5.36
CA PRO A 191 -14.54 22.15 -6.32
C PRO A 191 -14.17 20.81 -6.97
N ALA A 192 -14.61 19.68 -6.41
CA ALA A 192 -14.35 18.33 -6.93
C ALA A 192 -15.62 17.59 -7.39
N ARG A 193 -16.73 18.30 -7.61
CA ARG A 193 -18.01 17.70 -8.03
C ARG A 193 -17.85 16.82 -9.28
N ASP A 194 -17.14 17.31 -10.29
CA ASP A 194 -16.88 16.60 -11.54
C ASP A 194 -16.16 15.26 -11.30
N VAL A 195 -15.15 15.26 -10.44
CA VAL A 195 -14.38 14.06 -10.09
C VAL A 195 -15.25 13.02 -9.36
N ILE A 196 -16.10 13.48 -8.44
CA ILE A 196 -17.01 12.61 -7.67
C ILE A 196 -18.09 12.01 -8.58
N ASP A 197 -18.68 12.83 -9.46
CA ASP A 197 -19.71 12.39 -10.40
C ASP A 197 -19.13 11.38 -11.42
N ASP A 198 -17.92 11.62 -11.93
CA ASP A 198 -17.21 10.68 -12.83
C ASP A 198 -16.90 9.35 -12.14
N PHE A 199 -16.46 9.39 -10.88
CA PHE A 199 -16.22 8.20 -10.08
C PHE A 199 -17.51 7.40 -9.85
N ALA A 200 -18.60 8.07 -9.47
CA ALA A 200 -19.89 7.42 -9.31
C ALA A 200 -20.37 6.76 -10.62
N ALA A 201 -20.24 7.45 -11.76
CA ALA A 201 -20.56 6.90 -13.07
C ALA A 201 -19.66 5.73 -13.48
N PHE A 202 -18.40 5.68 -13.02
CA PHE A 202 -17.54 4.51 -13.16
C PHE A 202 -18.05 3.34 -12.31
N CYS A 203 -18.38 3.57 -11.04
CA CYS A 203 -18.93 2.54 -10.16
C CYS A 203 -20.25 1.96 -10.67
N ASP A 204 -21.15 2.78 -11.21
CA ASP A 204 -22.44 2.35 -11.78
C ASP A 204 -22.27 1.38 -12.99
N ARG A 205 -21.11 1.41 -13.68
CA ARG A 205 -20.83 0.61 -14.89
C ARG A 205 -20.15 -0.72 -14.60
N ARG A 206 -19.66 -0.93 -13.39
CA ARG A 206 -18.89 -2.12 -12.99
C ARG A 206 -19.82 -3.20 -12.43
#